data_AF-A0A2G9SH52-F1
#
_entry.id   AF-A0A2G9SH52-F1
#
_cell.length_a   1.000
_cell.length_b   1.000
_cell.length_c   1.000
_cell.angle_alpha   90.00
_cell.angle_beta   90.00
_cell.angle_gamma   90.00
#
_symmetry.space_group_name_H-M   'P 1'
#
loop_
_entity.id
_entity.type
_entity.pdbx_description
1 polymer ?
#
loop_
_entity_poly.entity_id
_entity_poly.type
_entity_poly.pdbx_seq_one_letter_code
_entity_poly.pdbx_strand_id
1 'polypeptide(L)'
;IYHVSILQVQAKCYQLILSVFQHSNRALSTPYIHALAPIMVENLKAVARKRPSNSTELLAVQEGIKVLETVVALGEEKNRVQLLALLVPTLISYLLDVNAFSSASPSSKDLHEFALQNLMRIGPLYPHAFKTVMGAAPELKACLETAIRANQASKAKAASRQPAPTIQSAPTIKLKTNFF
;
A
#
# COMPACT_ATOMS: atom_id res chain seq x y z
N ILE A 1 -16.46 -1.81 -22.28
CA ILE A 1 -17.30 -2.62 -21.37
C ILE A 1 -16.60 -3.93 -21.02
N TYR A 2 -16.30 -4.82 -21.97
CA TYR A 2 -15.60 -6.10 -21.72
C TYR A 2 -14.28 -6.01 -20.94
N HIS A 3 -13.41 -5.04 -21.25
CA HIS A 3 -12.12 -4.87 -20.55
C HIS A 3 -12.29 -4.47 -19.06
N VAL A 4 -13.30 -3.66 -18.75
CA VAL A 4 -13.62 -3.26 -17.36
C VAL A 4 -14.17 -4.46 -16.58
N SER A 5 -14.98 -5.30 -17.22
CA SER A 5 -15.52 -6.53 -16.63
C SER A 5 -14.41 -7.53 -16.27
N ILE A 6 -13.39 -7.71 -17.11
CA ILE A 6 -12.27 -8.62 -16.85
C ILE A 6 -11.47 -8.18 -15.61
N LEU A 7 -11.23 -6.88 -15.46
CA LEU A 7 -10.46 -6.34 -14.33
C LEU A 7 -11.23 -6.43 -13.00
N GLN A 8 -12.56 -6.26 -13.04
CA GLN A 8 -13.42 -6.52 -11.87
C GLN A 8 -13.43 -8.00 -11.49
N VAL A 9 -13.45 -8.90 -12.49
CA VAL A 9 -13.31 -10.35 -12.23
C VAL A 9 -11.98 -10.64 -11.58
N GLN A 10 -10.88 -10.03 -12.03
CA GLN A 10 -9.55 -10.22 -11.43
C GLN A 10 -9.52 -9.81 -9.95
N ALA A 11 -10.09 -8.66 -9.59
CA ALA A 11 -10.19 -8.24 -8.19
C ALA A 11 -10.98 -9.24 -7.33
N LYS A 12 -12.13 -9.74 -7.85
CA LYS A 12 -12.93 -10.77 -7.17
C LYS A 12 -12.17 -12.10 -7.05
N CYS A 13 -11.38 -12.48 -8.04
CA CYS A 13 -10.53 -13.66 -7.98
C CYS A 13 -9.49 -13.53 -6.86
N TYR A 14 -8.85 -12.36 -6.69
CA TYR A 14 -7.93 -12.16 -5.57
C TYR A 14 -8.62 -12.25 -4.21
N GLN A 15 -9.83 -11.71 -4.07
CA GLN A 15 -10.63 -11.84 -2.85
C GLN A 15 -11.01 -13.29 -2.54
N LEU A 16 -11.33 -14.09 -3.56
CA LEU A 16 -11.60 -15.52 -3.40
C LEU A 16 -10.33 -16.30 -3.02
N ILE A 17 -9.21 -16.01 -3.67
CA ILE A 17 -7.91 -16.64 -3.32
C ILE A 17 -7.55 -16.31 -1.87
N LEU A 18 -7.76 -15.06 -1.45
CA LEU A 18 -7.55 -14.63 -0.07
C LEU A 18 -8.35 -15.47 0.93
N SER A 19 -9.64 -15.71 0.65
CA SER A 19 -10.48 -16.51 1.55
C SER A 19 -10.05 -17.98 1.59
N VAL A 20 -9.60 -18.55 0.46
CA VAL A 20 -9.03 -19.91 0.41
C VAL A 20 -7.74 -19.99 1.24
N PHE A 21 -6.86 -18.99 1.12
CA PHE A 21 -5.58 -18.97 1.86
C PHE A 21 -5.80 -18.85 3.37
N GLN A 22 -6.82 -18.10 3.78
CA GLN A 22 -7.19 -17.89 5.19
C GLN A 22 -8.00 -19.05 5.79
N HIS A 23 -8.30 -20.09 5.01
CA HIS A 23 -9.02 -21.25 5.52
C HIS A 23 -8.23 -21.92 6.67
N SER A 24 -8.92 -22.19 7.79
CA SER A 24 -8.34 -22.72 9.03
C SER A 24 -7.60 -24.06 8.83
N ASN A 25 -8.16 -24.95 8.02
CA ASN A 25 -7.52 -26.19 7.62
C ASN A 25 -6.31 -25.98 6.69
N ARG A 26 -5.10 -25.98 7.28
CA ARG A 26 -3.83 -25.80 6.56
C ARG A 26 -3.49 -26.93 5.59
N ALA A 27 -4.00 -28.14 5.79
CA ALA A 27 -3.80 -29.23 4.83
C ALA A 27 -4.50 -28.93 3.49
N LEU A 28 -5.58 -28.14 3.52
CA LEU A 28 -6.29 -27.70 2.32
C LEU A 28 -5.71 -26.41 1.75
N SER A 29 -5.39 -25.40 2.58
CA SER A 29 -4.96 -24.09 2.07
C SER A 29 -3.50 -24.07 1.57
N THR A 30 -2.60 -24.85 2.17
CA THR A 30 -1.16 -24.82 1.85
C THR A 30 -0.86 -25.19 0.39
N PRO A 31 -1.44 -26.26 -0.21
CA PRO A 31 -1.26 -26.57 -1.63
C PRO A 31 -1.68 -25.42 -2.56
N TYR A 32 -2.80 -24.75 -2.26
CA TYR A 32 -3.24 -23.59 -3.06
C TYR A 32 -2.30 -22.40 -2.92
N ILE A 33 -1.76 -22.15 -1.71
CA ILE A 33 -0.74 -21.11 -1.51
C ILE A 33 0.48 -21.38 -2.38
N HIS A 34 1.02 -22.61 -2.36
CA HIS A 34 2.18 -22.97 -3.15
C HIS A 34 1.93 -22.91 -4.66
N ALA A 35 0.73 -23.26 -5.12
CA ALA A 35 0.39 -23.21 -6.54
C ALA A 35 0.12 -21.78 -7.04
N LEU A 36 -0.58 -20.96 -6.27
CA LEU A 36 -1.10 -19.68 -6.74
C LEU A 36 -0.23 -18.48 -6.37
N ALA A 37 0.44 -18.48 -5.21
CA ALA A 37 1.25 -17.34 -4.79
C ALA A 37 2.36 -16.97 -5.79
N PRO A 38 3.11 -17.92 -6.40
CA PRO A 38 4.13 -17.57 -7.39
C PRO A 38 3.56 -16.84 -8.61
N ILE A 39 2.43 -17.32 -9.14
CA ILE A 39 1.73 -16.73 -10.29
C ILE A 39 1.30 -15.29 -9.95
N MET A 40 0.81 -15.07 -8.74
CA MET A 40 0.43 -13.73 -8.28
C MET A 40 1.61 -12.78 -8.17
N VAL A 41 2.76 -13.24 -7.67
CA VAL A 41 3.99 -12.43 -7.61
C VAL A 41 4.42 -12.02 -9.01
N GLU A 42 4.39 -12.92 -9.98
CA GLU A 42 4.74 -12.61 -11.38
C GLU A 42 3.80 -11.58 -11.99
N ASN A 43 2.49 -11.74 -11.78
CA ASN A 43 1.48 -10.79 -12.25
C ASN A 43 1.69 -9.40 -11.64
N LEU A 44 1.95 -9.32 -10.34
CA LEU A 44 2.17 -8.05 -9.64
C LEU A 44 3.50 -7.39 -10.08
N LYS A 45 4.56 -8.16 -10.28
CA LYS A 45 5.81 -7.63 -10.85
C LYS A 45 5.61 -7.00 -12.24
N ALA A 46 4.70 -7.55 -13.05
CA ALA A 46 4.39 -6.97 -14.37
C ALA A 46 3.67 -5.61 -14.29
N VAL A 47 2.95 -5.34 -13.19
CA VAL A 47 2.24 -4.07 -12.97
C VAL A 47 3.21 -2.91 -12.86
N ALA A 48 4.40 -3.11 -12.28
CA ALA A 48 5.40 -2.05 -12.13
C ALA A 48 5.76 -1.37 -13.47
N ARG A 49 5.75 -2.16 -14.55
CA ARG A 49 6.03 -1.71 -15.92
C ARG A 49 4.82 -1.06 -16.58
N LYS A 50 3.63 -1.65 -16.45
CA LYS A 50 2.42 -1.18 -17.14
C LYS A 50 1.79 0.03 -16.46
N ARG A 51 1.83 0.06 -15.13
CA ARG A 51 1.17 1.00 -14.22
C ARG A 51 -0.37 1.05 -14.40
N PRO A 52 -1.14 1.24 -13.32
CA PRO A 52 -2.58 1.32 -13.43
C PRO A 52 -3.00 2.63 -14.11
N SER A 53 -3.88 2.50 -15.09
CA SER A 53 -4.45 3.62 -15.84
C SER A 53 -5.79 4.09 -15.29
N ASN A 54 -6.45 3.27 -14.44
CA ASN A 54 -7.74 3.55 -13.85
C ASN A 54 -7.89 2.93 -12.45
N SER A 55 -8.95 3.30 -11.75
CA SER A 55 -9.23 2.85 -10.38
C SER A 55 -9.51 1.36 -10.26
N THR A 56 -10.03 0.71 -11.32
CA THR A 56 -10.34 -0.73 -11.29
C THR A 56 -9.05 -1.55 -11.37
N GLU A 57 -8.11 -1.17 -12.22
CA GLU A 57 -6.77 -1.77 -12.28
C GLU A 57 -6.05 -1.58 -10.95
N LEU A 58 -6.10 -0.37 -10.38
CA LEU A 58 -5.52 -0.10 -9.08
C LEU A 58 -6.10 -1.03 -8.00
N LEU A 59 -7.42 -1.18 -7.95
CA LEU A 59 -8.09 -2.05 -6.99
C LEU A 59 -7.62 -3.51 -7.12
N ALA A 60 -7.52 -4.04 -8.34
CA ALA A 60 -7.04 -5.39 -8.57
C ALA A 60 -5.59 -5.58 -8.06
N VAL A 61 -4.73 -4.58 -8.26
CA VAL A 61 -3.35 -4.60 -7.74
C VAL A 61 -3.34 -4.58 -6.21
N GLN A 62 -4.15 -3.72 -5.59
CA GLN A 62 -4.25 -3.62 -4.14
C GLN A 62 -4.73 -4.92 -3.50
N GLU A 63 -5.74 -5.57 -4.07
CA GLU A 63 -6.21 -6.88 -3.62
C GLU A 63 -5.13 -7.96 -3.77
N GLY A 64 -4.41 -7.98 -4.90
CA GLY A 64 -3.28 -8.89 -5.10
C GLY A 64 -2.19 -8.73 -4.03
N ILE A 65 -1.86 -7.49 -3.67
CA ILE A 65 -0.90 -7.21 -2.59
C ILE A 65 -1.42 -7.73 -1.25
N LYS A 66 -2.69 -7.49 -0.89
CA LYS A 66 -3.27 -8.02 0.37
C LYS A 66 -3.16 -9.54 0.48
N VAL A 67 -3.31 -10.26 -0.65
CA VAL A 67 -3.09 -11.71 -0.67
C VAL A 67 -1.64 -12.06 -0.35
N LEU A 68 -0.67 -11.40 -0.98
CA LEU A 68 0.76 -11.65 -0.68
C LEU A 68 1.11 -11.32 0.77
N GLU A 69 0.54 -10.25 1.33
CA GLU A 69 0.71 -9.92 2.74
C GLU A 69 0.16 -11.00 3.66
N THR A 70 -0.98 -11.58 3.29
CA THR A 70 -1.55 -12.71 4.01
C THR A 70 -0.65 -13.94 3.94
N VAL A 71 -0.03 -14.22 2.79
CA VAL A 71 0.97 -15.29 2.67
C VAL A 71 2.16 -15.04 3.59
N VAL A 72 2.66 -13.80 3.67
CA VAL A 72 3.74 -13.41 4.61
C VAL A 72 3.31 -13.66 6.06
N ALA A 73 2.07 -13.28 6.42
CA ALA A 73 1.55 -13.44 7.78
C ALA A 73 1.34 -14.92 8.17
N LEU A 74 0.88 -15.74 7.23
CA LEU A 74 0.64 -17.18 7.40
C LEU A 74 1.93 -18.02 7.37
N GLY A 75 3.02 -17.46 6.85
CA GLY A 75 4.32 -18.11 6.75
C GLY A 75 5.04 -18.19 8.10
N GLU A 76 5.72 -19.30 8.33
CA GLU A 76 6.59 -19.47 9.50
C GLU A 76 7.69 -18.40 9.56
N GLU A 77 8.17 -18.11 10.77
CA GLU A 77 9.20 -17.09 11.00
C GLU A 77 10.47 -17.33 10.17
N LYS A 78 10.92 -18.59 10.07
CA LYS A 78 12.09 -18.99 9.27
C LYS A 78 11.97 -18.64 7.78
N ASN A 79 10.75 -18.59 7.25
CA ASN A 79 10.47 -18.28 5.86
C ASN A 79 10.17 -16.79 5.63
N ARG A 80 10.04 -15.99 6.70
CA ARG A 80 9.60 -14.60 6.64
C ARG A 80 10.51 -13.73 5.79
N VAL A 81 11.83 -13.94 5.89
CA VAL A 81 12.84 -13.24 5.07
C VAL A 81 12.59 -13.49 3.58
N GLN A 82 12.41 -14.76 3.19
CA GLN A 82 12.19 -15.13 1.79
C GLN A 82 10.87 -14.57 1.25
N LEU A 83 9.80 -14.62 2.04
CA LEU A 83 8.50 -14.07 1.64
C LEU A 83 8.55 -12.54 1.49
N LEU A 84 9.24 -11.84 2.40
CA LEU A 84 9.45 -10.38 2.27
C LEU A 84 10.40 -10.03 1.13
N ALA A 85 11.35 -10.88 0.78
CA ALA A 85 12.19 -10.69 -0.41
C ALA A 85 11.39 -10.74 -1.73
N LEU A 86 10.15 -11.22 -1.70
CA LEU A 86 9.23 -11.12 -2.84
C LEU A 86 8.37 -9.84 -2.75
N LEU A 87 7.81 -9.56 -1.57
CA LEU A 87 6.87 -8.45 -1.37
C LEU A 87 7.54 -7.07 -1.39
N VAL A 88 8.64 -6.89 -0.64
CA VAL A 88 9.28 -5.58 -0.46
C VAL A 88 9.80 -5.02 -1.79
N PRO A 89 10.55 -5.76 -2.63
CA PRO A 89 10.98 -5.25 -3.92
C PRO A 89 9.79 -4.94 -4.85
N THR A 90 8.72 -5.73 -4.78
CA THR A 90 7.50 -5.48 -5.56
C THR A 90 6.86 -4.14 -5.18
N LEU A 91 6.70 -3.86 -3.88
CA LEU A 91 6.17 -2.57 -3.42
C LEU A 91 7.11 -1.41 -3.77
N ILE A 92 8.43 -1.59 -3.63
CA ILE A 92 9.40 -0.54 -4.00
C ILE A 92 9.32 -0.23 -5.50
N SER A 93 9.10 -1.23 -6.35
CA SER A 93 8.93 -1.03 -7.80
C SER A 93 7.70 -0.19 -8.17
N TYR A 94 6.75 -0.02 -7.25
CA TYR A 94 5.59 0.85 -7.41
C TYR A 94 5.83 2.29 -6.95
N LEU A 95 6.95 2.56 -6.28
CA LEU A 95 7.33 3.93 -5.97
C LEU A 95 7.65 4.68 -7.28
N LEU A 96 7.54 5.99 -7.20
CA LEU A 96 7.74 6.92 -8.29
C LEU A 96 8.83 7.87 -7.81
N ASP A 97 9.79 8.18 -8.69
CA ASP A 97 10.69 9.29 -8.45
C ASP A 97 9.97 10.63 -8.63
N VAL A 98 10.66 11.73 -8.27
CA VAL A 98 10.08 13.08 -8.27
C VAL A 98 9.61 13.50 -9.68
N ASN A 99 10.34 13.11 -10.72
CA ASN A 99 10.03 13.47 -12.10
C ASN A 99 8.80 12.69 -12.57
N ALA A 100 8.81 11.36 -12.39
CA ALA A 100 7.72 10.47 -12.74
C ALA A 100 6.44 10.77 -11.95
N PHE A 101 6.56 11.17 -10.69
CA PHE A 101 5.41 11.52 -9.86
C PHE A 101 4.66 12.73 -10.42
N SER A 102 5.36 13.75 -10.93
CA SER A 102 4.73 14.96 -11.45
C SER A 102 3.78 14.68 -12.62
N SER A 103 4.20 13.83 -13.56
CA SER A 103 3.48 13.48 -14.80
C SER A 103 2.61 12.23 -14.67
N ALA A 104 2.63 11.54 -13.53
CA ALA A 104 1.87 10.30 -13.34
C ALA A 104 0.35 10.52 -13.28
N SER A 105 -0.39 9.51 -13.74
CA SER A 105 -1.85 9.43 -13.62
C SER A 105 -2.28 9.41 -12.14
N PRO A 106 -3.52 9.82 -11.81
CA PRO A 106 -4.04 9.74 -10.45
C PRO A 106 -3.92 8.31 -9.86
N SER A 107 -4.31 7.28 -10.62
CA SER A 107 -4.21 5.90 -10.17
C SER A 107 -2.78 5.42 -9.92
N SER A 108 -1.80 5.94 -10.65
CA SER A 108 -0.37 5.65 -10.40
C SER A 108 0.15 6.36 -9.15
N LYS A 109 -0.31 7.58 -8.87
CA LYS A 109 -0.02 8.31 -7.62
C LYS A 109 -0.63 7.60 -6.41
N ASP A 110 -1.86 7.10 -6.54
CA ASP A 110 -2.53 6.32 -5.50
C ASP A 110 -1.80 4.99 -5.26
N LEU A 111 -1.33 4.32 -6.31
CA LEU A 111 -0.49 3.13 -6.18
C LEU A 111 0.82 3.43 -5.44
N HIS A 112 1.46 4.56 -5.75
CA HIS A 112 2.67 5.01 -5.05
C HIS A 112 2.42 5.19 -3.55
N GLU A 113 1.39 5.93 -3.16
CA GLU A 113 1.08 6.16 -1.74
C GLU A 113 0.69 4.87 -1.04
N PHE A 114 -0.11 4.01 -1.70
CA PHE A 114 -0.45 2.68 -1.18
C PHE A 114 0.80 1.84 -0.92
N ALA A 115 1.75 1.80 -1.86
CA ALA A 115 2.98 1.05 -1.70
C ALA A 115 3.85 1.60 -0.56
N LEU A 116 3.98 2.93 -0.48
CA LEU A 116 4.76 3.59 0.57
C LEU A 116 4.19 3.33 1.96
N GLN A 117 2.86 3.41 2.11
CA GLN A 117 2.18 3.10 3.38
C GLN A 117 2.40 1.64 3.80
N ASN A 118 2.31 0.69 2.87
CA ASN A 118 2.58 -0.71 3.17
C ASN A 118 4.04 -0.92 3.59
N LEU A 119 5.01 -0.33 2.89
CA LEU A 119 6.43 -0.42 3.26
C LEU A 119 6.69 0.15 4.66
N MET A 120 6.09 1.30 4.99
CA MET A 120 6.20 1.92 6.31
C MET A 120 5.55 1.08 7.43
N ARG A 121 4.51 0.30 7.12
CA ARG A 121 3.88 -0.63 8.07
C ARG A 121 4.67 -1.93 8.22
N ILE A 122 5.18 -2.48 7.13
CA ILE A 122 5.92 -3.76 7.11
C ILE A 122 7.23 -3.64 7.90
N GLY A 123 7.94 -2.50 7.80
CA GLY A 123 9.22 -2.29 8.47
C GLY A 123 9.18 -2.58 9.98
N PRO A 124 8.33 -1.89 10.77
CA PRO A 124 8.15 -2.15 12.19
C PRO A 124 7.51 -3.51 12.50
N LEU A 125 6.67 -4.04 11.60
CA LEU A 125 5.98 -5.32 11.81
C LEU A 125 6.95 -6.52 11.71
N TYR A 126 7.96 -6.44 10.84
CA TYR A 126 8.94 -7.51 10.61
C TYR A 126 10.38 -6.97 10.58
N PRO A 127 10.89 -6.39 11.70
CA PRO A 127 12.10 -5.58 11.69
C PRO A 127 13.34 -6.36 11.22
N HIS A 128 13.53 -7.58 11.73
CA HIS A 128 14.68 -8.41 11.36
C HIS A 128 14.67 -8.80 9.87
N ALA A 129 13.53 -9.32 9.40
CA ALA A 129 13.40 -9.78 8.04
C ALA A 129 13.45 -8.62 7.04
N PHE A 130 12.80 -7.50 7.35
CA PHE A 130 12.85 -6.28 6.55
C PHE A 130 14.28 -5.73 6.46
N LYS A 131 15.00 -5.63 7.59
CA LYS A 131 16.41 -5.19 7.60
C LYS A 131 17.29 -6.08 6.74
N THR A 132 17.07 -7.40 6.77
CA THR A 132 17.82 -8.37 5.96
C THR A 132 17.60 -8.13 4.47
N VAL A 133 16.34 -7.98 4.04
CA VAL A 133 15.99 -7.70 2.64
C VAL A 133 16.56 -6.36 2.17
N MET A 134 16.42 -5.30 2.97
CA MET A 134 16.95 -3.98 2.64
C MET A 134 18.49 -3.93 2.64
N GLY A 135 19.14 -4.79 3.45
CA GLY A 135 20.59 -4.93 3.48
C GLY A 135 21.17 -5.67 2.27
N ALA A 136 20.39 -6.57 1.67
CA ALA A 136 20.80 -7.32 0.47
C ALA A 136 20.80 -6.47 -0.82
N ALA A 137 20.09 -5.34 -0.82
CA ALA A 137 19.89 -4.50 -1.99
C ALA A 137 19.92 -3.00 -1.62
N PRO A 138 21.11 -2.36 -1.57
CA PRO A 138 21.27 -0.96 -1.18
C PRO A 138 20.45 0.02 -2.02
N GLU A 139 20.23 -0.29 -3.30
CA GLU A 139 19.42 0.51 -4.23
C GLU A 139 17.94 0.58 -3.81
N LEU A 140 17.39 -0.51 -3.26
CA LEU A 140 16.03 -0.54 -2.75
C LEU A 140 15.89 0.40 -1.54
N LYS A 141 16.91 0.43 -0.68
CA LYS A 141 16.98 1.35 0.46
C LYS A 141 17.01 2.81 0.03
N ALA A 142 17.88 3.15 -0.92
CA ALA A 142 17.96 4.52 -1.45
C ALA A 142 16.63 4.98 -2.08
N CYS A 143 15.95 4.09 -2.81
CA CYS A 143 14.64 4.36 -3.40
C CYS A 143 13.58 4.66 -2.33
N LEU A 144 13.47 3.79 -1.30
CA LEU A 144 12.51 3.96 -0.22
C LEU A 144 12.75 5.25 0.56
N GLU A 145 13.99 5.55 0.93
CA GLU A 145 14.32 6.77 1.67
C GLU A 145 13.96 8.03 0.87
N THR A 146 14.19 8.01 -0.44
CA THR A 146 13.84 9.12 -1.33
C THR A 146 12.33 9.33 -1.38
N ALA A 147 11.55 8.25 -1.49
CA ALA A 147 10.09 8.32 -1.46
C ALA A 147 9.56 8.83 -0.12
N ILE A 148 10.14 8.40 1.01
CA ILE A 148 9.77 8.88 2.35
C ILE A 148 10.03 10.39 2.48
N ARG A 149 11.22 10.86 2.08
CA ARG A 149 11.55 12.29 2.11
C ARG A 149 10.60 13.12 1.25
N ALA A 150 10.29 12.66 0.05
CA ALA A 150 9.35 13.32 -0.85
C ALA A 150 7.92 13.38 -0.25
N ASN A 151 7.47 12.30 0.40
CA ASN A 151 6.16 12.28 1.07
C ASN A 151 6.11 13.23 2.27
N GLN A 152 7.16 13.27 3.09
CA GLN A 152 7.26 14.19 4.23
C GLN A 152 7.23 15.66 3.78
N ALA A 153 8.00 16.01 2.75
CA ALA A 153 8.00 17.36 2.18
C ALA A 153 6.62 17.77 1.63
N SER A 154 5.90 16.82 1.02
CA SER A 154 4.55 17.04 0.49
C SER A 154 3.52 17.23 1.61
N LYS A 155 3.58 16.42 2.67
CA LYS A 155 2.70 16.53 3.84
C LYS A 155 2.94 17.81 4.64
N ALA A 156 4.19 18.25 4.78
CA ALA A 156 4.53 19.52 5.42
C ALA A 156 3.94 20.73 4.67
N LYS A 157 4.01 20.74 3.33
CA LYS A 157 3.39 21.78 2.48
C LYS A 157 1.86 21.77 2.53
N ALA A 158 1.24 20.61 2.75
CA ALA A 158 -0.21 20.51 2.93
C ALA A 158 -0.65 21.02 4.31
N ALA A 159 0.11 20.71 5.37
CA ALA A 159 -0.17 21.18 6.72
C ALA A 159 -0.03 22.71 6.86
N SER A 160 0.92 23.33 6.16
CA SER A 160 1.08 24.80 6.13
C SER A 160 0.01 25.55 5.34
N ARG A 161 -0.90 24.84 4.64
CA ARG A 161 -2.02 25.40 3.88
C ARG A 161 -3.36 25.30 4.62
N GLN A 162 -3.38 24.85 5.87
CA GLN A 162 -4.60 24.94 6.68
C GLN A 162 -4.96 26.42 6.87
N PRO A 163 -6.21 26.84 6.52
CA PRO A 163 -6.67 28.19 6.84
C PRO A 163 -6.61 28.37 8.35
N ALA A 164 -6.10 29.52 8.80
CA ALA A 164 -6.22 29.91 10.20
C ALA A 164 -7.69 29.75 10.65
N PRO A 165 -7.96 29.20 11.85
CA PRO A 165 -9.32 29.10 12.34
C PRO A 165 -9.93 30.51 12.36
N THR A 166 -10.97 30.72 11.57
CA THR A 166 -11.78 31.93 11.63
C THR A 166 -12.41 31.99 13.01
N ILE A 167 -11.84 32.83 13.88
CA ILE A 167 -12.42 33.16 15.17
C ILE A 167 -13.76 33.83 14.89
N GLN A 168 -14.85 33.06 14.96
CA GLN A 168 -16.20 33.59 14.97
C GLN A 168 -16.38 34.34 16.29
N SER A 169 -16.41 35.66 16.21
CA SER A 169 -16.79 36.56 17.31
C SER A 169 -18.22 36.25 17.75
N ALA A 170 -18.37 35.63 18.92
CA ALA A 170 -19.67 35.44 19.56
C ALA A 170 -20.23 36.81 20.01
N PRO A 171 -21.50 37.15 19.71
CA PRO A 171 -22.11 38.36 20.24
C PRO A 171 -22.44 38.17 21.73
N THR A 172 -21.81 38.96 22.59
CA THR A 172 -22.09 39.02 24.03
C THR A 172 -23.48 39.61 24.28
N ILE A 173 -24.45 38.76 24.60
CA ILE A 173 -25.73 39.18 25.18
C ILE A 173 -25.47 39.54 26.65
N LYS A 174 -25.48 40.83 26.98
CA LYS A 174 -25.47 41.30 28.37
C LYS A 174 -26.90 41.33 28.90
N LEU A 175 -27.30 40.30 29.63
CA LEU A 175 -28.53 40.32 30.42
C LEU A 175 -28.22 40.96 31.78
N LYS A 176 -28.69 42.20 32.01
CA LYS A 176 -28.69 42.83 33.34
C LYS A 176 -30.05 42.57 34.00
N THR A 177 -30.10 41.68 34.97
CA THR A 177 -31.21 41.57 35.94
C THR A 177 -30.87 42.42 37.15
N ASN A 178 -31.52 43.58 37.26
CA ASN A 178 -31.57 44.33 38.52
C ASN A 178 -32.62 43.66 39.42
N PHE A 179 -32.22 43.23 40.61
CA PHE A 179 -33.16 42.94 41.70
C PHE A 179 -33.03 44.07 42.71
N PHE A 180 -34.10 44.87 42.82
CA PHE A 180 -34.43 45.70 43.97
C PHE A 180 -35.90 45.46 44.28
#